data_AF-A0AAU0LAJ8-F1
#
_entry.id   AF-A0AAU0LAJ8-F1
#
_cell.length_a   1.000
_cell.length_b   1.000
_cell.length_c   1.000
_cell.angle_alpha   90.00
_cell.angle_beta   90.00
_cell.angle_gamma   90.00
#
_symmetry.space_group_name_H-M   'P 1'
#
loop_
_entity.id
_entity.type
_entity.pdbx_description
1 polymer ?
#
loop_
_entity_poly.entity_id
_entity_poly.type
_entity_poly.pdbx_seq_one_letter_code
_entity_poly.pdbx_strand_id
1 'polypeptide(L)'
;MHELQAAFAELIASPQQQALLQQARSVESLLTQLRRLWCLPAWNDTQLMQALEQVNQAAAVPAAALVAGGWLPHRYEARTRSIQWCLPDGPATEPFHDEYIGRCLQRQPLNQFLRPRTPLATLARLGTDLGPKRPVRRPAGFIFHLSRCGSTLVSGCLSELDSTMVLSEPPVLTELLLDTSLDRAQKREGIAGLVSAITVAVPGRHDLVVKWNAWDIFQWELLQDLYPEVPSLMLVRDPVEILASHHRQAGRHMSGDPSLAGASPVFCCGRSSQPFVSMLDHRMRVLQALMERMRGLHESQGVPVLHYSQLGAGAMEQIARRFGLHASEAARQRIAVRLSQHAKALDQRFSPDGQDKAAVFGAGDRQDIEARLGPLHAQLLQCAQPLMDAEALHAA
;
A
#
# COMPACT_ATOMS: atom_id res chain seq x y z
N MET A 1 -19.15 14.69 29.63
CA MET A 1 -18.13 14.70 28.55
C MET A 1 -16.99 13.73 28.85
N HIS A 2 -16.32 13.85 29.99
CA HIS A 2 -15.22 12.94 30.38
C HIS A 2 -15.65 11.44 30.41
N GLU A 3 -16.80 11.13 31.00
CA GLU A 3 -17.36 9.76 31.02
C GLU A 3 -17.65 9.21 29.62
N LEU A 4 -18.17 10.05 28.71
CA LEU A 4 -18.42 9.69 27.31
C LEU A 4 -17.12 9.40 26.55
N GLN A 5 -16.06 10.18 26.80
CA GLN A 5 -14.74 9.94 26.21
C GLN A 5 -14.14 8.63 26.72
N ALA A 6 -14.30 8.31 28.00
CA ALA A 6 -13.86 7.03 28.56
C ALA A 6 -14.63 5.85 27.96
N ALA A 7 -15.97 5.95 27.88
CA ALA A 7 -16.80 4.91 27.28
C ALA A 7 -16.54 4.72 25.77
N PHE A 8 -16.23 5.80 25.05
CA PHE A 8 -15.77 5.74 23.66
C PHE A 8 -14.42 5.02 23.56
N ALA A 9 -13.43 5.38 24.39
CA ALA A 9 -12.13 4.73 24.38
C ALA A 9 -12.22 3.22 24.72
N GLU A 10 -13.09 2.85 25.65
CA GLU A 10 -13.37 1.44 25.98
C GLU A 10 -13.95 0.67 24.79
N LEU A 11 -14.94 1.25 24.10
CA LEU A 11 -15.51 0.69 22.88
C LEU A 11 -14.46 0.50 21.79
N ILE A 12 -13.60 1.51 21.59
CA ILE A 12 -12.52 1.43 20.62
C ILE A 12 -11.52 0.33 20.96
N ALA A 13 -11.23 0.11 22.25
CA ALA A 13 -10.27 -0.90 22.70
C ALA A 13 -10.83 -2.32 22.78
N SER A 14 -12.16 -2.50 22.68
CA SER A 14 -12.84 -3.77 22.97
C SER A 14 -13.43 -4.44 21.71
N PRO A 15 -12.79 -5.47 21.15
CA PRO A 15 -13.37 -6.26 20.06
C PRO A 15 -14.71 -6.89 20.44
N GLN A 16 -14.91 -7.20 21.72
CA GLN A 16 -16.17 -7.77 22.21
C GLN A 16 -17.33 -6.76 22.14
N GLN A 17 -17.10 -5.50 22.54
CA GLN A 17 -18.12 -4.47 22.43
C GLN A 17 -18.41 -4.13 20.97
N GLN A 18 -17.39 -4.08 20.13
CA GLN A 18 -17.56 -3.88 18.68
C GLN A 18 -18.37 -5.00 18.04
N ALA A 19 -18.06 -6.26 18.37
CA ALA A 19 -18.79 -7.43 17.87
C ALA A 19 -20.27 -7.43 18.32
N LEU A 20 -20.55 -6.96 19.55
CA LEU A 20 -21.93 -6.76 20.01
C LEU A 20 -22.66 -5.73 19.12
N LEU A 21 -22.03 -4.57 18.88
CA LEU A 21 -22.63 -3.52 18.05
C LEU A 21 -22.78 -3.93 16.58
N GLN A 22 -21.88 -4.75 16.05
CA GLN A 22 -21.95 -5.28 14.68
C GLN A 22 -23.14 -6.23 14.47
N GLN A 23 -23.79 -6.74 15.53
CA GLN A 23 -25.01 -7.54 15.41
C GLN A 23 -26.26 -6.68 15.07
N ALA A 24 -26.17 -5.36 15.20
CA ALA A 24 -27.25 -4.46 14.85
C ALA A 24 -27.58 -4.55 13.35
N ARG A 25 -28.87 -4.77 13.04
CA ARG A 25 -29.38 -4.90 11.65
C ARG A 25 -29.89 -3.59 11.07
N SER A 26 -29.92 -2.52 11.86
CA SER A 26 -30.36 -1.18 11.48
C SER A 26 -29.64 -0.12 12.30
N VAL A 27 -29.64 1.12 11.82
CA VAL A 27 -29.08 2.28 12.55
C VAL A 27 -29.81 2.46 13.88
N GLU A 28 -31.13 2.33 13.92
CA GLU A 28 -31.93 2.42 15.15
C GLU A 28 -31.53 1.37 16.20
N SER A 29 -31.32 0.12 15.76
CA SER A 29 -30.84 -0.95 16.63
C SER A 29 -29.43 -0.66 17.13
N LEU A 30 -28.56 -0.11 16.29
CA LEU A 30 -27.19 0.25 16.66
C LEU A 30 -27.17 1.35 17.73
N LEU A 31 -27.92 2.43 17.52
CA LEU A 31 -28.03 3.53 18.48
C LEU A 31 -28.63 3.06 19.81
N THR A 32 -29.60 2.14 19.76
CA THR A 32 -30.19 1.54 20.96
C THR A 32 -29.18 0.70 21.75
N GLN A 33 -28.37 -0.11 21.06
CA GLN A 33 -27.30 -0.87 21.71
C GLN A 33 -26.21 0.04 22.27
N LEU A 34 -25.85 1.11 21.56
CA LEU A 34 -24.86 2.08 22.02
C LEU A 34 -25.33 2.83 23.28
N ARG A 35 -26.60 3.24 23.35
CA ARG A 35 -27.20 3.80 24.60
C ARG A 35 -27.11 2.84 25.76
N ARG A 36 -27.40 1.56 25.53
CA ARG A 36 -27.30 0.53 26.59
C ARG A 36 -25.86 0.37 27.04
N LEU A 37 -24.92 0.29 26.09
CA LEU A 37 -23.50 0.13 26.37
C LEU A 37 -22.93 1.30 27.17
N TRP A 38 -23.32 2.53 26.83
CA TRP A 38 -22.86 3.75 27.51
C TRP A 38 -23.73 4.16 28.69
N CYS A 39 -24.73 3.36 29.08
CA CYS A 39 -25.66 3.66 30.17
C CYS A 39 -26.41 5.01 30.01
N LEU A 40 -26.85 5.32 28.79
CA LEU A 40 -27.56 6.57 28.42
C LEU A 40 -29.02 6.32 27.99
N PRO A 41 -29.88 5.71 28.83
CA PRO A 41 -31.24 5.33 28.42
C PRO A 41 -32.17 6.52 28.15
N ALA A 42 -31.89 7.68 28.74
CA ALA A 42 -32.71 8.90 28.59
C ALA A 42 -32.38 9.73 27.34
N TRP A 43 -31.34 9.34 26.58
CA TRP A 43 -30.87 10.11 25.43
C TRP A 43 -31.65 9.77 24.17
N ASN A 44 -32.01 10.78 23.39
CA ASN A 44 -32.55 10.56 22.04
C ASN A 44 -31.43 10.38 21.00
N ASP A 45 -31.80 9.97 19.79
CA ASP A 45 -30.85 9.72 18.69
C ASP A 45 -30.03 10.97 18.33
N THR A 46 -30.65 12.15 18.31
CA THR A 46 -29.96 13.41 18.00
C THR A 46 -28.87 13.74 19.02
N GLN A 47 -29.17 13.61 20.31
CA GLN A 47 -28.22 13.83 21.40
C GLN A 47 -27.03 12.87 21.31
N LEU A 48 -27.30 11.58 21.05
CA LEU A 48 -26.27 10.57 20.93
C LEU A 48 -25.37 10.81 19.70
N MET A 49 -25.96 11.15 18.55
CA MET A 49 -25.22 11.47 17.34
C MET A 49 -24.35 12.72 17.49
N GLN A 50 -24.85 13.75 18.17
CA GLN A 50 -24.05 14.94 18.49
C GLN A 50 -22.88 14.61 19.42
N ALA A 51 -23.09 13.77 20.44
CA ALA A 51 -22.00 13.35 21.30
C ALA A 51 -20.99 12.46 20.58
N LEU A 52 -21.44 11.56 19.69
CA LEU A 52 -20.57 10.76 18.81
C LEU A 52 -19.67 11.65 17.95
N GLU A 53 -20.25 12.67 17.32
CA GLU A 53 -19.48 13.63 16.53
C GLU A 53 -18.46 14.38 17.39
N GLN A 54 -18.86 14.81 18.59
CA GLN A 54 -17.94 15.48 19.54
C GLN A 54 -16.79 14.57 19.98
N VAL A 55 -17.04 13.30 20.32
CA VAL A 55 -15.96 12.38 20.71
C VAL A 55 -15.08 12.01 19.52
N ASN A 56 -15.63 11.86 18.30
CA ASN A 56 -14.82 11.66 17.09
C ASN A 56 -13.90 12.84 16.78
N GLN A 57 -14.35 14.07 17.06
CA GLN A 57 -13.54 15.28 16.86
C GLN A 57 -12.49 15.48 17.97
N ALA A 58 -12.84 15.15 19.22
CA ALA A 58 -12.00 15.41 20.39
C ALA A 58 -11.04 14.27 20.76
N ALA A 59 -11.32 13.04 20.35
CA ALA A 59 -10.56 11.88 20.82
C ALA A 59 -9.26 11.69 20.02
N ALA A 60 -8.15 12.17 20.60
CA ALA A 60 -6.84 11.58 20.35
C ALA A 60 -6.79 10.22 21.04
N VAL A 61 -7.23 9.17 20.34
CA VAL A 61 -7.21 7.81 20.89
C VAL A 61 -5.79 7.25 20.80
N PRO A 62 -5.23 6.66 21.87
CA PRO A 62 -3.95 6.00 21.81
C PRO A 62 -3.94 4.89 20.75
N ALA A 63 -2.93 4.87 19.88
CA ALA A 63 -2.81 3.83 18.83
C ALA A 63 -2.79 2.41 19.40
N ALA A 64 -2.21 2.22 20.60
CA ALA A 64 -2.20 0.92 21.27
C ALA A 64 -3.62 0.40 21.58
N ALA A 65 -4.55 1.29 21.95
CA ALA A 65 -5.95 0.92 22.19
C ALA A 65 -6.66 0.55 20.89
N LEU A 66 -6.43 1.31 19.82
CA LEU A 66 -6.97 1.02 18.48
C LEU A 66 -6.48 -0.32 17.94
N VAL A 67 -5.18 -0.59 18.04
CA VAL A 67 -4.60 -1.87 17.63
C VAL A 67 -5.08 -3.02 18.54
N ALA A 68 -5.31 -2.77 19.84
CA ALA A 68 -5.94 -3.74 20.73
C ALA A 68 -7.38 -4.09 20.30
N GLY A 69 -8.11 -3.08 19.83
CA GLY A 69 -9.44 -3.20 19.28
C GLY A 69 -9.52 -3.70 17.83
N GLY A 70 -8.41 -4.03 17.18
CA GLY A 70 -8.42 -4.53 15.80
C GLY A 70 -8.62 -3.47 14.71
N TRP A 71 -8.38 -2.20 15.01
CA TRP A 71 -8.48 -1.11 14.05
C TRP A 71 -7.25 -1.04 13.14
N LEU A 72 -7.47 -0.68 11.88
CA LEU A 72 -6.45 -0.51 10.85
C LEU A 72 -6.28 0.98 10.49
N PRO A 73 -5.06 1.53 10.46
CA PRO A 73 -4.84 2.88 9.97
C PRO A 73 -5.04 2.93 8.45
N HIS A 74 -5.79 3.91 7.96
CA HIS A 74 -6.16 3.96 6.53
C HIS A 74 -5.93 5.30 5.84
N ARG A 75 -5.83 6.42 6.59
CA ARG A 75 -5.49 7.75 6.04
C ARG A 75 -4.60 8.54 6.97
N TYR A 76 -3.70 9.32 6.38
CA TYR A 76 -2.94 10.37 7.03
C TYR A 76 -3.45 11.73 6.55
N GLU A 77 -3.90 12.57 7.48
CA GLU A 77 -4.37 13.93 7.19
C GLU A 77 -3.26 14.94 7.51
N ALA A 78 -2.57 15.43 6.47
CA ALA A 78 -1.42 16.34 6.60
C ALA A 78 -1.75 17.63 7.39
N ARG A 79 -2.95 18.20 7.19
CA ARG A 79 -3.35 19.47 7.84
C ARG A 79 -3.38 19.35 9.37
N THR A 80 -3.83 18.21 9.88
CA THR A 80 -3.98 17.96 11.33
C THR A 80 -2.87 17.06 11.88
N ARG A 81 -2.00 16.53 10.99
CA ARG A 81 -0.98 15.52 11.29
C ARG A 81 -1.55 14.35 12.09
N SER A 82 -2.68 13.83 11.62
CA SER A 82 -3.40 12.75 12.31
C SER A 82 -3.60 11.53 11.41
N ILE A 83 -3.68 10.37 12.05
CA ILE A 83 -4.01 9.08 11.43
C ILE A 83 -5.47 8.78 11.70
N GLN A 84 -6.21 8.48 10.63
CA GLN A 84 -7.58 7.98 10.70
C GLN A 84 -7.57 6.45 10.62
N TRP A 85 -8.48 5.83 11.36
CA TRP A 85 -8.56 4.39 11.50
C TRP A 85 -9.94 3.87 11.14
N CYS A 86 -9.99 2.63 10.67
CA CYS A 86 -11.23 1.93 10.35
C CYS A 86 -11.16 0.47 10.84
N LEU A 87 -12.31 -0.13 11.09
CA LEU A 87 -12.42 -1.56 11.32
C LEU A 87 -12.29 -2.31 9.99
N PRO A 88 -11.49 -3.39 9.94
CA PRO A 88 -11.33 -4.21 8.76
C PRO A 88 -12.60 -5.01 8.43
N ASP A 89 -12.73 -5.41 7.17
CA ASP A 89 -13.78 -6.33 6.68
C ASP A 89 -13.14 -7.57 6.08
N GLY A 90 -12.65 -8.48 6.93
CA GLY A 90 -11.90 -9.66 6.51
C GLY A 90 -10.53 -9.33 5.88
N PRO A 91 -9.89 -10.28 5.17
CA PRO A 91 -8.59 -10.06 4.56
C PRO A 91 -8.68 -9.18 3.29
N ALA A 92 -7.66 -8.37 3.04
CA ALA A 92 -7.54 -7.61 1.79
C ALA A 92 -7.24 -8.54 0.61
N THR A 93 -8.11 -8.52 -0.39
CA THR A 93 -8.04 -9.38 -1.60
C THR A 93 -8.06 -8.55 -2.88
N GLU A 94 -8.33 -7.26 -2.75
CA GLU A 94 -8.43 -6.27 -3.80
C GLU A 94 -7.07 -5.99 -4.46
N PRO A 95 -7.06 -5.63 -5.76
CA PRO A 95 -5.88 -5.15 -6.47
C PRO A 95 -5.16 -3.98 -5.78
N PHE A 96 -5.88 -3.11 -5.08
CA PHE A 96 -5.37 -1.93 -4.41
C PHE A 96 -5.93 -1.80 -3.00
N HIS A 97 -5.10 -1.24 -2.10
CA HIS A 97 -5.49 -1.12 -0.69
C HIS A 97 -6.59 -0.08 -0.48
N ASP A 98 -6.68 0.96 -1.31
CA ASP A 98 -7.77 1.95 -1.24
C ASP A 98 -9.14 1.33 -1.54
N GLU A 99 -9.22 0.37 -2.46
CA GLU A 99 -10.44 -0.42 -2.72
C GLU A 99 -10.84 -1.26 -1.50
N TYR A 100 -9.86 -1.92 -0.86
CA TYR A 100 -10.09 -2.64 0.41
C TYR A 100 -10.58 -1.69 1.52
N ILE A 101 -9.96 -0.53 1.68
CA ILE A 101 -10.42 0.50 2.63
C ILE A 101 -11.83 0.97 2.28
N GLY A 102 -12.14 1.15 0.99
CA GLY A 102 -13.48 1.47 0.51
C GLY A 102 -14.50 0.43 0.95
N ARG A 103 -14.17 -0.86 0.78
CA ARG A 103 -14.99 -1.99 1.27
C ARG A 103 -15.20 -1.91 2.78
N CYS A 104 -14.14 -1.73 3.56
CA CYS A 104 -14.21 -1.60 5.01
C CYS A 104 -15.14 -0.45 5.45
N LEU A 105 -14.99 0.73 4.86
CA LEU A 105 -15.81 1.90 5.21
C LEU A 105 -17.27 1.74 4.79
N GLN A 106 -17.55 1.03 3.70
CA GLN A 106 -18.90 0.81 3.19
C GLN A 106 -19.64 -0.32 3.90
N ARG A 107 -18.97 -1.44 4.17
CA ARG A 107 -19.60 -2.68 4.66
C ARG A 107 -19.63 -2.82 6.17
N GLN A 108 -18.77 -2.11 6.90
CA GLN A 108 -18.76 -2.12 8.37
C GLN A 108 -19.59 -0.94 8.90
N PRO A 109 -20.77 -1.17 9.50
CA PRO A 109 -21.64 -0.08 9.95
C PRO A 109 -20.97 0.85 10.96
N LEU A 110 -20.13 0.29 11.84
CA LEU A 110 -19.39 1.06 12.85
C LEU A 110 -18.46 2.12 12.24
N ASN A 111 -17.90 1.88 11.06
CA ASN A 111 -17.03 2.86 10.38
C ASN A 111 -17.79 4.12 9.93
N GLN A 112 -19.13 4.10 9.88
CA GLN A 112 -19.93 5.28 9.57
C GLN A 112 -20.06 6.23 10.77
N PHE A 113 -20.05 5.67 11.99
CA PHE A 113 -20.33 6.38 13.25
C PHE A 113 -19.07 6.64 14.09
N LEU A 114 -18.06 5.77 13.99
CA LEU A 114 -16.83 5.85 14.75
C LEU A 114 -15.70 6.24 13.80
N ARG A 115 -15.04 7.36 14.10
CA ARG A 115 -13.94 7.91 13.29
C ARG A 115 -12.77 8.26 14.20
N PRO A 116 -12.21 7.27 14.92
CA PRO A 116 -11.13 7.53 15.85
C PRO A 116 -9.89 8.05 15.11
N ARG A 117 -9.18 8.96 15.78
CA ARG A 117 -7.98 9.60 15.25
C ARG A 117 -6.85 9.50 16.25
N THR A 118 -5.63 9.40 15.72
CA THR A 118 -4.42 9.41 16.53
C THR A 118 -3.46 10.46 15.98
N PRO A 119 -2.95 11.41 16.80
CA PRO A 119 -1.90 12.31 16.37
C PRO A 119 -0.66 11.54 15.94
N LEU A 120 -0.05 11.91 14.80
CA LEU A 120 1.13 11.24 14.25
C LEU A 120 2.27 11.12 15.28
N ALA A 121 2.50 12.16 16.07
CA ALA A 121 3.53 12.20 17.12
C ALA A 121 3.37 11.09 18.19
N THR A 122 2.16 10.57 18.38
CA THR A 122 1.91 9.48 19.34
C THR A 122 2.09 8.09 18.71
N LEU A 123 2.04 7.99 17.38
CA LEU A 123 2.23 6.72 16.67
C LEU A 123 3.69 6.23 16.74
N ALA A 124 4.65 7.16 16.80
CA ALA A 124 6.07 6.86 16.94
C ALA A 124 6.40 5.98 18.16
N ARG A 125 5.56 6.05 19.20
CA ARG A 125 5.70 5.28 20.45
C ARG A 125 4.98 3.93 20.43
N LEU A 126 4.28 3.59 19.36
CA LEU A 126 3.43 2.41 19.33
C LEU A 126 4.21 1.11 19.63
N GLY A 127 5.42 0.97 19.08
CA GLY A 127 6.25 -0.22 19.31
C GLY A 127 6.57 -0.44 20.80
N THR A 128 6.83 0.63 21.55
CA THR A 128 7.02 0.54 23.01
C THR A 128 5.71 0.31 23.75
N ASP A 129 4.63 0.96 23.32
CA ASP A 129 3.32 0.92 24.00
C ASP A 129 2.61 -0.44 23.85
N LEU A 130 2.86 -1.20 22.77
CA LEU A 130 2.29 -2.53 22.54
C LEU A 130 2.86 -3.61 23.48
N GLY A 131 4.04 -3.37 24.05
CA GLY A 131 4.73 -4.30 24.96
C GLY A 131 5.20 -5.60 24.30
N PRO A 132 5.89 -6.48 25.06
CA PRO A 132 6.57 -7.67 24.50
C PRO A 132 5.62 -8.74 23.96
N LYS A 133 4.33 -8.69 24.31
CA LYS A 133 3.32 -9.67 23.88
C LYS A 133 2.84 -9.48 22.43
N ARG A 134 3.13 -8.33 21.82
CA ARG A 134 2.76 -7.99 20.44
C ARG A 134 4.01 -7.46 19.72
N PRO A 135 4.99 -8.33 19.43
CA PRO A 135 6.25 -7.88 18.85
C PRO A 135 5.99 -7.27 17.48
N VAL A 136 6.48 -6.06 17.29
CA VAL A 136 6.52 -5.40 15.99
C VAL A 136 7.40 -6.24 15.07
N ARG A 137 6.85 -6.64 13.92
CA ARG A 137 7.60 -7.36 12.90
C ARG A 137 8.00 -6.41 11.79
N ARG A 138 9.23 -6.57 11.29
CA ARG A 138 9.61 -5.96 10.03
C ARG A 138 8.74 -6.53 8.89
N PRO A 139 8.52 -5.79 7.81
CA PRO A 139 7.92 -6.35 6.59
C PRO A 139 8.71 -7.57 6.10
N ALA A 140 7.98 -8.56 5.57
CA ALA A 140 8.53 -9.74 4.92
C ALA A 140 9.17 -9.41 3.56
N GLY A 141 8.69 -8.37 2.88
CA GLY A 141 9.32 -7.91 1.64
C GLY A 141 8.71 -6.64 1.05
N PHE A 142 9.46 -5.99 0.17
CA PHE A 142 9.03 -4.83 -0.59
C PHE A 142 9.01 -5.07 -2.09
N ILE A 143 7.97 -4.56 -2.76
CA ILE A 143 7.82 -4.61 -4.21
C ILE A 143 7.83 -3.18 -4.73
N PHE A 144 8.85 -2.86 -5.53
CA PHE A 144 8.95 -1.64 -6.32
C PHE A 144 8.68 -1.96 -7.80
N HIS A 145 8.21 -0.98 -8.57
CA HIS A 145 7.75 -1.26 -9.92
C HIS A 145 7.70 -0.03 -10.84
N LEU A 146 7.85 -0.24 -12.15
CA LEU A 146 7.71 0.81 -13.18
C LEU A 146 6.25 1.18 -13.53
N SER A 147 5.26 0.63 -12.81
CA SER A 147 3.83 0.70 -13.15
C SER A 147 3.49 -0.12 -14.41
N ARG A 148 2.28 -0.70 -14.45
CA ARG A 148 1.78 -1.52 -15.58
C ARG A 148 2.68 -2.72 -15.97
N CYS A 149 3.58 -3.14 -15.09
CA CYS A 149 4.55 -4.21 -15.28
C CYS A 149 4.23 -5.51 -14.50
N GLY A 150 2.96 -5.72 -14.15
CA GLY A 150 2.53 -6.93 -13.44
C GLY A 150 2.64 -6.88 -11.91
N SER A 151 2.96 -5.73 -11.31
CA SER A 151 3.05 -5.59 -9.84
C SER A 151 1.76 -5.97 -9.11
N THR A 152 0.60 -5.65 -9.68
CA THR A 152 -0.72 -6.09 -9.16
C THR A 152 -0.91 -7.61 -9.22
N LEU A 153 -0.35 -8.27 -10.25
CA LEU A 153 -0.41 -9.73 -10.36
C LEU A 153 0.40 -10.39 -9.25
N VAL A 154 1.64 -9.92 -9.05
CA VAL A 154 2.52 -10.40 -7.98
C VAL A 154 1.90 -10.19 -6.62
N SER A 155 1.43 -8.98 -6.32
CA SER A 155 0.78 -8.70 -5.03
C SER A 155 -0.47 -9.55 -4.83
N GLY A 156 -1.29 -9.73 -5.87
CA GLY A 156 -2.47 -10.59 -5.82
C GLY A 156 -2.13 -12.05 -5.52
N CYS A 157 -1.08 -12.61 -6.14
CA CYS A 157 -0.64 -13.97 -5.84
C CYS A 157 -0.14 -14.10 -4.40
N LEU A 158 0.63 -13.13 -3.90
CA LEU A 158 1.11 -13.14 -2.51
C LEU A 158 -0.02 -13.01 -1.49
N SER A 159 -1.12 -12.33 -1.82
CA SER A 159 -2.32 -12.24 -0.96
C SER A 159 -3.03 -13.58 -0.77
N GLU A 160 -2.85 -14.53 -1.69
CA GLU A 160 -3.42 -15.88 -1.59
C GLU A 160 -2.74 -16.74 -0.51
N LEU A 161 -1.60 -16.32 0.03
CA LEU A 161 -0.90 -17.01 1.12
C LEU A 161 -1.62 -16.77 2.46
N ASP A 162 -1.71 -17.81 3.29
CA ASP A 162 -2.56 -17.80 4.49
C ASP A 162 -2.07 -16.82 5.57
N SER A 163 -0.75 -16.71 5.77
CA SER A 163 -0.12 -15.84 6.78
C SER A 163 0.26 -14.45 6.26
N THR A 164 0.07 -14.19 4.96
CA THR A 164 0.56 -12.97 4.32
C THR A 164 -0.49 -11.88 4.29
N MET A 165 -0.10 -10.66 4.62
CA MET A 165 -0.87 -9.46 4.30
C MET A 165 -0.12 -8.67 3.24
N VAL A 166 -0.78 -8.33 2.13
CA VAL A 166 -0.18 -7.49 1.10
C VAL A 166 -0.83 -6.12 1.09
N LEU A 167 -0.05 -5.08 1.37
CA LEU A 167 -0.47 -3.70 1.21
C LEU A 167 -0.10 -3.23 -0.19
N SER A 168 -1.10 -3.17 -1.06
CA SER A 168 -0.95 -2.72 -2.44
C SER A 168 -1.19 -1.22 -2.55
N GLU A 169 -0.12 -0.44 -2.66
CA GLU A 169 -0.15 1.04 -2.78
C GLU A 169 -0.96 1.71 -1.65
N PRO A 170 -0.63 1.46 -0.36
CA PRO A 170 -1.45 1.90 0.77
C PRO A 170 -1.50 3.44 0.89
N PRO A 171 -2.70 4.07 0.80
CA PRO A 171 -2.83 5.52 0.82
C PRO A 171 -2.18 6.20 2.03
N VAL A 172 -2.35 5.61 3.22
CA VAL A 172 -1.79 6.18 4.47
C VAL A 172 -0.27 6.34 4.44
N LEU A 173 0.46 5.42 3.79
CA LEU A 173 1.92 5.54 3.66
C LEU A 173 2.28 6.61 2.63
N THR A 174 1.58 6.63 1.49
CA THR A 174 1.77 7.63 0.42
C THR A 174 1.51 9.05 0.91
N GLU A 175 0.39 9.26 1.59
CA GLU A 175 -0.02 10.55 2.13
C GLU A 175 1.04 11.10 3.09
N LEU A 176 1.61 10.23 3.94
CA LEU A 176 2.66 10.59 4.89
C LEU A 176 4.00 10.89 4.19
N LEU A 177 4.40 10.08 3.21
CA LEU A 177 5.64 10.29 2.44
C LEU A 177 5.61 11.59 1.63
N LEU A 178 4.43 11.97 1.10
CA LEU A 178 4.24 13.18 0.31
C LEU A 178 4.14 14.47 1.13
N ASP A 179 3.97 14.39 2.46
CA ASP A 179 3.93 15.58 3.30
C ASP A 179 5.31 16.23 3.40
N THR A 180 5.47 17.38 2.74
CA THR A 180 6.71 18.15 2.71
C THR A 180 6.93 18.97 3.98
N SER A 181 5.93 19.06 4.87
CA SER A 181 6.06 19.72 6.18
C SER A 181 6.70 18.82 7.23
N LEU A 182 6.87 17.52 6.93
CA LEU A 182 7.56 16.57 7.78
C LEU A 182 9.02 16.45 7.39
N ASP A 183 9.90 16.46 8.38
CA ASP A 183 11.30 16.11 8.18
C ASP A 183 11.49 14.59 8.01
N ARG A 184 12.72 14.18 7.67
CA ARG A 184 13.06 12.77 7.44
C ARG A 184 12.83 11.90 8.69
N ALA A 185 13.08 12.41 9.90
CA ALA A 185 12.93 11.65 11.14
C ALA A 185 11.45 11.41 11.44
N GLN A 186 10.61 12.43 11.31
CA GLN A 186 9.16 12.34 11.45
C GLN A 186 8.54 11.36 10.45
N LYS A 187 8.99 11.40 9.19
CA LYS A 187 8.55 10.41 8.19
C LYS A 187 8.95 8.99 8.57
N ARG A 188 10.20 8.79 8.98
CA ARG A 188 10.72 7.47 9.39
C ARG A 188 9.92 6.91 10.58
N GLU A 189 9.72 7.71 11.62
CA GLU A 189 8.93 7.32 12.80
C GLU A 189 7.47 7.04 12.45
N GLY A 190 6.87 7.86 11.58
CA GLY A 190 5.52 7.67 11.09
C GLY A 190 5.34 6.36 10.32
N ILE A 191 6.24 6.07 9.37
CA ILE A 191 6.22 4.80 8.61
C ILE A 191 6.43 3.60 9.54
N ALA A 192 7.38 3.69 10.47
CA ALA A 192 7.62 2.63 11.45
C ALA A 192 6.38 2.34 12.29
N GLY A 193 5.73 3.39 12.80
CA GLY A 193 4.51 3.29 13.58
C GLY A 193 3.33 2.73 12.78
N LEU A 194 3.17 3.13 11.51
CA LEU A 194 2.11 2.62 10.64
C LEU A 194 2.29 1.14 10.31
N VAL A 195 3.51 0.73 9.95
CA VAL A 195 3.84 -0.69 9.71
C VAL A 195 3.60 -1.52 10.97
N SER A 196 4.01 -1.01 12.14
CA SER A 196 3.77 -1.66 13.43
C SER A 196 2.28 -1.84 13.72
N ALA A 197 1.47 -0.81 13.47
CA ALA A 197 0.03 -0.88 13.67
C ALA A 197 -0.62 -1.93 12.76
N ILE A 198 -0.25 -1.92 11.47
CA ILE A 198 -0.88 -2.77 10.46
C ILE A 198 -0.53 -4.25 10.67
N THR A 199 0.73 -4.55 11.01
CA THR A 199 1.18 -5.94 11.27
C THR A 199 0.45 -6.60 12.44
N VAL A 200 -0.08 -5.82 13.38
CA VAL A 200 -0.77 -6.33 14.57
C VAL A 200 -2.30 -6.33 14.40
N ALA A 201 -2.84 -5.49 13.52
CA ALA A 201 -4.29 -5.28 13.40
C ALA A 201 -5.06 -6.48 12.82
N VAL A 202 -4.42 -7.37 12.04
CA VAL A 202 -5.10 -8.51 11.39
C VAL A 202 -4.60 -9.84 11.96
N PRO A 203 -5.40 -10.50 12.81
CA PRO A 203 -5.04 -11.80 13.37
C PRO A 203 -4.71 -12.84 12.29
N GLY A 204 -3.67 -13.63 12.53
CA GLY A 204 -3.25 -14.72 11.63
C GLY A 204 -2.38 -14.29 10.44
N ARG A 205 -2.47 -13.03 9.99
CA ARG A 205 -1.69 -12.51 8.85
C ARG A 205 -0.54 -11.62 9.31
N HIS A 206 0.55 -12.26 9.72
CA HIS A 206 1.71 -11.62 10.35
C HIS A 206 2.84 -11.28 9.36
N ASP A 207 2.83 -11.84 8.16
CA ASP A 207 3.86 -11.60 7.15
C ASP A 207 3.44 -10.44 6.24
N LEU A 208 3.93 -9.24 6.53
CA LEU A 208 3.57 -8.04 5.78
C LEU A 208 4.43 -7.86 4.53
N VAL A 209 3.82 -7.83 3.35
CA VAL A 209 4.44 -7.39 2.09
C VAL A 209 3.89 -6.02 1.72
N VAL A 210 4.77 -5.08 1.38
CA VAL A 210 4.33 -3.75 0.88
C VAL A 210 4.71 -3.61 -0.59
N LYS A 211 3.70 -3.46 -1.44
CA LYS A 211 3.86 -3.03 -2.82
C LYS A 211 3.72 -1.52 -2.85
N TRP A 212 4.83 -0.83 -3.03
CA TRP A 212 4.89 0.63 -3.02
C TRP A 212 4.33 1.21 -4.32
N ASN A 213 3.94 2.48 -4.32
CA ASN A 213 3.61 3.17 -5.56
C ASN A 213 4.88 3.31 -6.41
N ALA A 214 4.70 3.44 -7.73
CA ALA A 214 5.84 3.56 -8.65
C ALA A 214 6.81 4.69 -8.25
N TRP A 215 6.28 5.82 -7.77
CA TRP A 215 7.08 6.98 -7.38
C TRP A 215 7.74 6.85 -6.00
N ASP A 216 7.31 5.92 -5.15
CA ASP A 216 7.87 5.75 -3.80
C ASP A 216 9.32 5.20 -3.85
N ILE A 217 9.80 4.74 -5.01
CA ILE A 217 11.21 4.38 -5.22
C ILE A 217 12.19 5.55 -4.98
N PHE A 218 11.71 6.79 -5.08
CA PHE A 218 12.49 7.98 -4.72
C PHE A 218 12.60 8.18 -3.20
N GLN A 219 11.87 7.40 -2.39
CA GLN A 219 11.98 7.34 -0.94
C GLN A 219 12.82 6.14 -0.47
N TRP A 220 13.48 5.41 -1.38
CA TRP A 220 14.24 4.19 -1.09
C TRP A 220 15.19 4.35 0.10
N GLU A 221 16.01 5.41 0.16
CA GLU A 221 16.97 5.58 1.26
C GLU A 221 16.26 5.67 2.61
N LEU A 222 15.08 6.30 2.68
CA LEU A 222 14.31 6.36 3.93
C LEU A 222 13.84 4.96 4.36
N LEU A 223 13.36 4.17 3.39
CA LEU A 223 12.86 2.82 3.62
C LEU A 223 13.99 1.84 3.97
N GLN A 224 15.13 1.95 3.28
CA GLN A 224 16.31 1.12 3.49
C GLN A 224 16.96 1.42 4.84
N ASP A 225 17.05 2.69 5.26
CA ASP A 225 17.53 3.05 6.60
C ASP A 225 16.65 2.46 7.70
N LEU A 226 15.33 2.39 7.47
CA LEU A 226 14.37 1.88 8.45
C LEU A 226 14.36 0.35 8.50
N TYR A 227 14.56 -0.29 7.34
CA TYR A 227 14.39 -1.73 7.17
C TYR A 227 15.51 -2.34 6.30
N PRO A 228 16.77 -2.30 6.77
CA PRO A 228 17.93 -2.65 5.93
C PRO A 228 17.95 -4.12 5.51
N GLU A 229 17.36 -5.01 6.30
CA GLU A 229 17.29 -6.45 6.05
C GLU A 229 16.05 -6.88 5.26
N VAL A 230 15.15 -5.96 4.90
CA VAL A 230 13.91 -6.34 4.21
C VAL A 230 14.22 -6.63 2.74
N PRO A 231 13.96 -7.86 2.27
CA PRO A 231 14.22 -8.20 0.88
C PRO A 231 13.29 -7.40 -0.03
N SER A 232 13.87 -6.82 -1.07
CA SER A 232 13.15 -6.03 -2.06
C SER A 232 13.28 -6.64 -3.46
N LEU A 233 12.32 -6.32 -4.34
CA LEU A 233 12.38 -6.63 -5.76
C LEU A 233 11.85 -5.47 -6.61
N MET A 234 12.32 -5.37 -7.85
CA MET A 234 11.93 -4.34 -8.81
C MET A 234 11.30 -4.97 -10.05
N LEU A 235 10.05 -4.62 -10.36
CA LEU A 235 9.32 -5.13 -11.53
C LEU A 235 9.41 -4.17 -12.71
N VAL A 236 9.80 -4.71 -13.86
CA VAL A 236 9.98 -3.97 -15.12
C VAL A 236 9.18 -4.61 -16.25
N ARG A 237 8.90 -3.82 -17.29
CA ARG A 237 8.24 -4.26 -18.53
C ARG A 237 8.72 -3.35 -19.66
N ASP A 238 8.52 -3.79 -20.88
CA ASP A 238 8.74 -2.99 -22.08
C ASP A 238 8.17 -1.56 -21.93
N PRO A 239 8.98 -0.51 -22.16
CA PRO A 239 8.58 0.88 -21.96
C PRO A 239 7.49 1.34 -22.93
N VAL A 240 7.44 0.81 -24.16
CA VAL A 240 6.37 1.11 -25.14
C VAL A 240 5.05 0.59 -24.59
N GLU A 241 5.02 -0.63 -24.06
CA GLU A 241 3.80 -1.22 -23.49
C GLU A 241 3.33 -0.49 -22.21
N ILE A 242 4.24 -0.05 -21.36
CA ILE A 242 3.94 0.78 -20.17
C ILE A 242 3.30 2.10 -20.60
N LEU A 243 3.94 2.83 -21.53
CA LEU A 243 3.47 4.12 -22.00
C LEU A 243 2.14 4.00 -22.73
N ALA A 244 1.92 2.93 -23.52
CA ALA A 244 0.65 2.67 -24.19
C ALA A 244 -0.49 2.44 -23.19
N SER A 245 -0.20 1.72 -22.09
CA SER A 245 -1.18 1.57 -21.01
C SER A 245 -1.50 2.90 -20.32
N HIS A 246 -0.50 3.78 -20.13
CA HIS A 246 -0.72 5.11 -19.56
C HIS A 246 -1.33 6.12 -20.53
N HIS A 247 -1.20 5.90 -21.83
CA HIS A 247 -1.91 6.65 -22.86
C HIS A 247 -3.42 6.40 -22.76
N ARG A 248 -3.84 5.14 -22.62
CA ARG A 248 -5.25 4.77 -22.41
C ARG A 248 -5.79 5.24 -21.06
N GLN A 249 -5.04 5.01 -19.99
CA GLN A 249 -5.43 5.40 -18.63
C GLN A 249 -4.20 5.82 -17.82
N ALA A 250 -4.01 7.13 -17.71
CA ALA A 250 -2.90 7.70 -16.97
C ALA A 250 -2.97 7.30 -15.48
N GLY A 251 -1.83 6.92 -14.92
CA GLY A 251 -1.67 6.88 -13.47
C GLY A 251 -1.35 8.28 -12.97
N ARG A 252 -1.57 8.54 -11.67
CA ARG A 252 -1.34 9.85 -11.05
C ARG A 252 0.07 10.42 -11.33
N HIS A 253 1.10 9.60 -11.23
CA HIS A 253 2.49 10.02 -11.52
C HIS A 253 2.80 10.30 -13.00
N MET A 254 1.90 9.91 -13.91
CA MET A 254 2.03 10.09 -15.36
C MET A 254 1.11 11.22 -15.89
N SER A 255 0.38 11.90 -15.01
CA SER A 255 -0.57 12.96 -15.37
C SER A 255 -0.04 14.39 -15.16
N GLY A 256 1.19 14.54 -14.68
CA GLY A 256 1.75 15.87 -14.35
C GLY A 256 1.23 16.44 -13.03
N ASP A 257 0.83 15.59 -12.09
CA ASP A 257 0.31 16.02 -10.79
C ASP A 257 1.41 16.75 -9.96
N PRO A 258 1.27 18.07 -9.72
CA PRO A 258 2.28 18.84 -8.99
C PRO A 258 2.39 18.45 -7.51
N SER A 259 1.39 17.77 -6.94
CA SER A 259 1.48 17.31 -5.54
C SER A 259 2.53 16.21 -5.34
N LEU A 260 2.99 15.57 -6.41
CA LEU A 260 4.08 14.59 -6.38
C LEU A 260 5.48 15.24 -6.46
N ALA A 261 5.57 16.56 -6.63
CA ALA A 261 6.84 17.28 -6.71
C ALA A 261 7.75 17.05 -5.49
N GLY A 262 7.15 16.80 -4.32
CA GLY A 262 7.87 16.49 -3.09
C GLY A 262 8.57 15.12 -3.10
N ALA A 263 8.11 14.18 -3.94
CA ALA A 263 8.77 12.89 -4.12
C ALA A 263 9.95 12.99 -5.11
N SER A 264 9.75 13.69 -6.23
CA SER A 264 10.80 13.99 -7.19
C SER A 264 10.37 15.15 -8.10
N PRO A 265 11.29 16.05 -8.49
CA PRO A 265 10.97 17.14 -9.42
C PRO A 265 10.53 16.66 -10.81
N VAL A 266 10.77 15.40 -11.18
CA VAL A 266 10.38 14.84 -12.49
C VAL A 266 8.87 14.81 -12.71
N PHE A 267 8.07 14.79 -11.63
CA PHE A 267 6.61 14.74 -11.73
C PHE A 267 5.97 16.10 -12.06
N CYS A 268 6.72 17.20 -11.98
CA CYS A 268 6.23 18.51 -12.41
C CYS A 268 6.29 18.67 -13.93
N CYS A 269 5.16 19.04 -14.55
CA CYS A 269 5.16 19.53 -15.93
C CYS A 269 5.68 20.97 -15.99
N GLY A 270 6.61 21.25 -16.90
CA GLY A 270 7.03 22.62 -17.25
C GLY A 270 7.75 23.37 -16.14
N ARG A 271 9.08 23.17 -16.03
CA ARG A 271 9.97 24.01 -15.21
C ARG A 271 10.80 24.91 -16.13
N SER A 272 11.32 26.03 -15.63
CA SER A 272 12.13 26.96 -16.44
C SER A 272 13.35 26.29 -17.11
N SER A 273 13.89 25.23 -16.51
CA SER A 273 15.01 24.46 -17.06
C SER A 273 14.61 23.35 -18.04
N GLN A 274 13.31 22.98 -18.13
CA GLN A 274 12.80 21.97 -19.07
C GLN A 274 11.36 22.33 -19.50
N PRO A 275 11.17 22.96 -20.67
CA PRO A 275 9.85 23.35 -21.15
C PRO A 275 8.97 22.12 -21.38
N PHE A 276 7.67 22.27 -21.14
CA PHE A 276 6.71 21.24 -21.48
C PHE A 276 6.58 21.14 -23.00
N VAL A 277 6.91 19.97 -23.57
CA VAL A 277 6.81 19.71 -25.00
C VAL A 277 5.49 19.01 -25.32
N SER A 278 5.25 17.84 -24.70
CA SER A 278 4.01 17.08 -24.83
C SER A 278 3.79 16.19 -23.61
N MET A 279 2.57 15.64 -23.48
CA MET A 279 2.29 14.64 -22.44
C MET A 279 3.09 13.35 -22.64
N LEU A 280 3.34 12.94 -23.88
CA LEU A 280 4.18 11.78 -24.15
C LEU A 280 5.62 12.02 -23.68
N ASP A 281 6.19 13.19 -24.00
CA ASP A 281 7.52 13.57 -23.53
C ASP A 281 7.61 13.66 -22.00
N HIS A 282 6.60 14.22 -21.32
CA HIS A 282 6.53 14.18 -19.86
C HIS A 282 6.53 12.75 -19.32
N ARG A 283 5.70 11.86 -19.86
CA ARG A 283 5.63 10.45 -19.43
C ARG A 283 6.92 9.68 -19.70
N MET A 284 7.58 9.94 -20.84
CA MET A 284 8.90 9.38 -21.13
C MET A 284 9.93 9.84 -20.10
N ARG A 285 9.96 11.12 -19.70
CA ARG A 285 10.83 11.63 -18.62
C ARG A 285 10.58 10.92 -17.30
N VAL A 286 9.32 10.80 -16.91
CA VAL A 286 8.95 10.11 -15.65
C VAL A 286 9.41 8.66 -15.68
N LEU A 287 9.10 7.93 -16.76
CA LEU A 287 9.50 6.53 -16.89
C LEU A 287 11.02 6.36 -16.92
N GLN A 288 11.73 7.24 -17.64
CA GLN A 288 13.19 7.28 -17.67
C GLN A 288 13.78 7.43 -16.27
N ALA A 289 13.30 8.40 -15.49
CA ALA A 289 13.80 8.64 -14.13
C ALA A 289 13.54 7.44 -13.20
N LEU A 290 12.40 6.76 -13.32
CA LEU A 290 12.12 5.54 -12.56
C LEU A 290 13.06 4.40 -12.95
N MET A 291 13.32 4.22 -14.24
CA MET A 291 14.23 3.20 -14.76
C MET A 291 15.69 3.47 -14.36
N GLU A 292 16.15 4.72 -14.45
CA GLU A 292 17.48 5.14 -14.02
C GLU A 292 17.67 4.88 -12.53
N ARG A 293 16.62 5.16 -11.74
CA ARG A 293 16.61 4.88 -10.32
C ARG A 293 16.72 3.38 -10.03
N MET A 294 15.94 2.53 -10.72
CA MET A 294 16.04 1.08 -10.58
C MET A 294 17.42 0.54 -10.96
N ARG A 295 18.00 1.03 -12.06
CA ARG A 295 19.34 0.65 -12.51
C ARG A 295 20.37 0.99 -11.44
N GLY A 296 20.35 2.23 -10.93
CA GLY A 296 21.27 2.64 -9.87
C GLY A 296 21.14 1.82 -8.58
N LEU A 297 19.92 1.44 -8.20
CA LEU A 297 19.70 0.55 -7.04
C LEU A 297 20.23 -0.86 -7.27
N HIS A 298 20.06 -1.40 -8.49
CA HIS A 298 20.65 -2.69 -8.84
C HIS A 298 22.18 -2.64 -8.83
N GLU A 299 22.78 -1.64 -9.48
CA GLU A 299 24.24 -1.50 -9.58
C GLU A 299 24.91 -1.26 -8.21
N SER A 300 24.27 -0.47 -7.33
CA SER A 300 24.84 -0.13 -6.03
C SER A 300 24.54 -1.13 -4.91
N GLN A 301 23.39 -1.80 -4.95
CA GLN A 301 22.88 -2.61 -3.83
C GLN A 301 22.45 -4.03 -4.24
N GLY A 302 22.56 -4.40 -5.51
CA GLY A 302 22.20 -5.73 -6.00
C GLY A 302 20.71 -6.03 -5.90
N VAL A 303 19.83 -5.01 -5.89
CA VAL A 303 18.38 -5.21 -5.81
C VAL A 303 17.92 -5.99 -7.06
N PRO A 304 17.23 -7.14 -6.91
CA PRO A 304 16.81 -7.94 -8.05
C PRO A 304 15.80 -7.23 -8.94
N VAL A 305 15.97 -7.41 -10.24
CA VAL A 305 15.06 -6.94 -11.28
C VAL A 305 14.33 -8.16 -11.86
N LEU A 306 13.01 -8.08 -11.99
CA LEU A 306 12.20 -9.13 -12.60
C LEU A 306 11.37 -8.52 -13.73
N HIS A 307 11.49 -9.10 -14.93
CA HIS A 307 10.74 -8.67 -16.09
C HIS A 307 9.36 -9.33 -16.13
N TYR A 308 8.36 -8.59 -16.62
CA TYR A 308 6.96 -9.05 -16.70
C TYR A 308 6.80 -10.41 -17.40
N SER A 309 7.57 -10.69 -18.45
CA SER A 309 7.51 -11.97 -19.17
C SER A 309 7.99 -13.19 -18.37
N GLN A 310 8.71 -12.95 -17.26
CA GLN A 310 9.17 -14.00 -16.36
C GLN A 310 8.12 -14.35 -15.29
N LEU A 311 7.01 -13.61 -15.20
CA LEU A 311 5.97 -13.86 -14.21
C LEU A 311 5.21 -15.15 -14.52
N GLY A 312 5.29 -16.11 -13.58
CA GLY A 312 4.60 -17.38 -13.62
C GLY A 312 4.73 -18.11 -12.28
N ALA A 313 4.24 -19.34 -12.20
CA ALA A 313 4.22 -20.11 -10.95
C ALA A 313 5.61 -20.23 -10.30
N GLY A 314 6.64 -20.58 -11.08
CA GLY A 314 8.02 -20.69 -10.59
C GLY A 314 8.58 -19.37 -10.06
N ALA A 315 8.27 -18.24 -10.72
CA ALA A 315 8.67 -16.92 -10.22
C ALA A 315 7.95 -16.58 -8.91
N MET A 316 6.67 -16.95 -8.75
CA MET A 316 5.94 -16.71 -7.50
C MET A 316 6.53 -17.52 -6.34
N GLU A 317 6.94 -18.76 -6.58
CA GLU A 317 7.64 -19.58 -5.58
C GLU A 317 8.99 -18.96 -5.17
N GLN A 318 9.76 -18.44 -6.14
CA GLN A 318 11.03 -17.75 -5.86
C GLN A 318 10.82 -16.47 -5.05
N ILE A 319 9.81 -15.65 -5.40
CA ILE A 319 9.47 -14.44 -4.64
C ILE A 319 9.05 -14.80 -3.22
N ALA A 320 8.17 -15.79 -3.06
CA ALA A 320 7.73 -16.25 -1.74
C ALA A 320 8.91 -16.71 -0.88
N ARG A 321 9.80 -17.54 -1.44
CA ARG A 321 11.03 -17.98 -0.75
C ARG A 321 11.91 -16.80 -0.34
N ARG A 322 12.17 -15.86 -1.27
CA ARG A 322 13.00 -14.68 -1.00
C ARG A 322 12.44 -13.82 0.12
N PHE A 323 11.12 -13.71 0.23
CA PHE A 323 10.43 -12.96 1.28
C PHE A 323 10.23 -13.79 2.57
N GLY A 324 10.73 -15.03 2.62
CA GLY A 324 10.56 -15.92 3.77
C GLY A 324 9.11 -16.36 4.00
N LEU A 325 8.28 -16.35 2.96
CA LEU A 325 6.85 -16.66 3.03
C LEU A 325 6.59 -18.15 2.83
N HIS A 326 5.67 -18.70 3.62
CA HIS A 326 5.26 -20.09 3.51
C HIS A 326 4.10 -20.29 2.52
N ALA A 327 4.34 -21.03 1.45
CA ALA A 327 3.33 -21.42 0.46
C ALA A 327 2.90 -22.88 0.64
N SER A 328 1.77 -23.08 1.35
CA SER A 328 1.11 -24.39 1.46
C SER A 328 0.64 -24.89 0.08
N GLU A 329 0.41 -26.19 -0.06
CA GLU A 329 -0.09 -26.76 -1.32
C GLU A 329 -1.42 -26.12 -1.75
N ALA A 330 -2.33 -25.90 -0.81
CA ALA A 330 -3.58 -25.19 -1.06
C ALA A 330 -3.35 -23.74 -1.52
N ALA A 331 -2.37 -23.03 -0.93
CA ALA A 331 -2.04 -21.69 -1.36
C ALA A 331 -1.40 -21.66 -2.76
N ARG A 332 -0.57 -22.65 -3.12
CA ARG A 332 -0.02 -22.78 -4.48
C ARG A 332 -1.11 -22.99 -5.53
N GLN A 333 -2.14 -23.77 -5.20
CA GLN A 333 -3.31 -23.94 -6.08
C GLN A 333 -4.08 -22.63 -6.26
N ARG A 334 -4.29 -21.86 -5.19
CA ARG A 334 -4.90 -20.52 -5.29
C ARG A 334 -4.05 -19.55 -6.12
N ILE A 335 -2.72 -19.57 -5.95
CA ILE A 335 -1.79 -18.78 -6.79
C ILE A 335 -1.90 -19.18 -8.27
N ALA A 336 -1.97 -20.47 -8.57
CA ALA A 336 -2.15 -20.94 -9.96
C ALA A 336 -3.45 -20.43 -10.58
N VAL A 337 -4.55 -20.42 -9.82
CA VAL A 337 -5.81 -19.80 -10.26
C VAL A 337 -5.63 -18.30 -10.48
N ARG A 338 -5.01 -17.59 -9.53
CA ARG A 338 -4.79 -16.14 -9.61
C ARG A 338 -3.95 -15.74 -10.82
N LEU A 339 -2.95 -16.55 -11.20
CA LEU A 339 -2.12 -16.36 -12.38
C LEU A 339 -2.91 -16.42 -13.70
N SER A 340 -4.06 -17.09 -13.72
CA SER A 340 -4.93 -17.19 -14.90
C SER A 340 -5.96 -16.05 -15.03
N GLN A 341 -6.07 -15.18 -14.01
CA GLN A 341 -7.04 -14.10 -13.94
C GLN A 341 -6.43 -12.75 -14.32
N HIS A 342 -7.27 -11.83 -14.80
CA HIS A 342 -6.86 -10.46 -15.05
C HIS A 342 -6.58 -9.74 -13.71
N ALA A 343 -5.36 -9.23 -13.55
CA ALA A 343 -4.86 -8.77 -12.26
C ALA A 343 -5.68 -7.64 -11.58
N LYS A 344 -6.44 -6.86 -12.36
CA LYS A 344 -7.28 -5.74 -11.85
C LYS A 344 -8.78 -5.97 -12.00
N ALA A 345 -9.19 -7.01 -12.72
CA ALA A 345 -10.59 -7.36 -12.96
C ALA A 345 -10.71 -8.85 -12.68
N LEU A 346 -10.87 -9.19 -11.41
CA LEU A 346 -10.67 -10.55 -10.89
C LEU A 346 -11.69 -11.56 -11.41
N ASP A 347 -12.80 -11.05 -11.92
CA ASP A 347 -13.87 -11.76 -12.61
C ASP A 347 -13.55 -12.11 -14.07
N GLN A 348 -12.48 -11.54 -14.63
CA GLN A 348 -12.07 -11.72 -16.03
C GLN A 348 -10.85 -12.64 -16.13
N ARG A 349 -10.78 -13.45 -17.20
CA ARG A 349 -9.58 -14.23 -17.53
C ARG A 349 -8.49 -13.31 -18.06
N PHE A 350 -7.24 -13.65 -17.76
CA PHE A 350 -6.11 -12.96 -18.35
C PHE A 350 -6.04 -13.24 -19.86
N SER A 351 -5.82 -12.19 -20.65
CA SER A 351 -5.46 -12.27 -22.07
C SER A 351 -4.21 -11.43 -22.31
N PRO A 352 -3.19 -11.95 -23.02
CA PRO A 352 -2.04 -11.15 -23.44
C PRO A 352 -2.51 -9.95 -24.29
N ASP A 353 -2.00 -8.76 -23.97
CA ASP A 353 -2.42 -7.50 -24.60
C ASP A 353 -1.24 -6.68 -25.17
N GLY A 354 -0.07 -7.31 -25.33
CA GLY A 354 1.17 -6.64 -25.76
C GLY A 354 1.09 -6.07 -27.18
N GLN A 355 0.54 -6.83 -28.14
CA GLN A 355 0.41 -6.39 -29.53
C GLN A 355 -0.56 -5.21 -29.67
N ASP A 356 -1.71 -5.25 -29.00
CA ASP A 356 -2.69 -4.16 -29.00
C ASP A 356 -2.14 -2.89 -28.34
N LYS A 357 -1.27 -3.04 -27.34
CA LYS A 357 -0.56 -1.90 -26.71
C LYS A 357 0.46 -1.28 -27.65
N ALA A 358 1.23 -2.08 -28.39
CA ALA A 358 2.23 -1.57 -29.32
C ALA A 358 1.62 -0.76 -30.48
N ALA A 359 0.36 -1.05 -30.85
CA ALA A 359 -0.37 -0.34 -31.91
C ALA A 359 -0.90 1.05 -31.49
N VAL A 360 -0.80 1.44 -30.21
CA VAL A 360 -1.30 2.75 -29.72
C VAL A 360 -0.48 3.92 -30.25
N PHE A 361 0.82 3.72 -30.47
CA PHE A 361 1.73 4.76 -30.96
C PHE A 361 1.98 4.61 -32.45
N GLY A 362 2.00 5.74 -33.17
CA GLY A 362 2.47 5.77 -34.56
C GLY A 362 3.97 5.42 -34.65
N ALA A 363 4.45 5.10 -35.86
CA ALA A 363 5.83 4.67 -36.05
C ALA A 363 6.88 5.67 -35.52
N GLY A 364 6.63 6.98 -35.68
CA GLY A 364 7.51 8.05 -35.15
C GLY A 364 7.58 8.06 -33.62
N ASP A 365 6.42 8.16 -32.95
CA ASP A 365 6.35 8.13 -31.48
C ASP A 365 6.98 6.85 -30.92
N ARG A 366 6.75 5.70 -31.56
CA ARG A 366 7.34 4.43 -31.16
C ARG A 366 8.86 4.46 -31.29
N GLN A 367 9.40 4.93 -32.42
CA GLN A 367 10.83 5.06 -32.63
C GLN A 367 11.46 6.01 -31.60
N ASP A 368 10.80 7.10 -31.25
CA ASP A 368 11.27 8.04 -30.24
C ASP A 368 11.31 7.42 -28.84
N ILE A 369 10.27 6.66 -28.46
CA ILE A 369 10.24 5.91 -27.19
C ILE A 369 11.38 4.89 -27.14
N GLU A 370 11.53 4.07 -28.20
CA GLU A 370 12.55 3.03 -28.29
C GLU A 370 13.96 3.62 -28.28
N ALA A 371 14.21 4.70 -29.02
CA ALA A 371 15.50 5.39 -29.03
C ALA A 371 15.88 5.95 -27.65
N ARG A 372 14.89 6.49 -26.92
CA ARG A 372 15.13 7.14 -25.62
C ARG A 372 15.21 6.16 -24.45
N LEU A 373 14.31 5.18 -24.39
CA LEU A 373 14.14 4.29 -23.24
C LEU A 373 14.68 2.87 -23.49
N GLY A 374 14.82 2.47 -24.75
CA GLY A 374 15.31 1.14 -25.14
C GLY A 374 16.68 0.79 -24.58
N PRO A 375 17.71 1.66 -24.67
CA PRO A 375 19.03 1.36 -24.11
C PRO A 375 18.99 1.06 -22.60
N LEU A 376 18.22 1.86 -21.85
CA LEU A 376 18.06 1.70 -20.41
C LEU A 376 17.24 0.45 -20.06
N HIS A 377 16.22 0.14 -20.86
CA HIS A 377 15.45 -1.10 -20.72
C HIS A 377 16.35 -2.33 -20.96
N ALA A 378 17.17 -2.32 -22.00
CA ALA A 378 18.11 -3.41 -22.30
C ALA A 378 19.11 -3.64 -21.16
N GLN A 379 19.59 -2.56 -20.52
CA GLN A 379 20.45 -2.65 -19.33
C GLN A 379 19.70 -3.31 -18.16
N LEU A 380 18.48 -2.88 -17.87
CA LEU A 380 17.65 -3.50 -16.82
C LEU A 380 17.34 -4.98 -17.11
N LEU A 381 17.20 -5.37 -18.38
CA LEU A 381 17.02 -6.76 -18.77
C LEU A 381 18.28 -7.61 -18.57
N GLN A 382 19.48 -7.05 -18.80
CA GLN A 382 20.73 -7.73 -18.48
C GLN A 382 20.87 -7.99 -16.96
N CYS A 383 20.33 -7.07 -16.14
CA CYS A 383 20.23 -7.22 -14.69
C CYS A 383 19.14 -8.23 -14.26
N ALA A 384 18.15 -8.50 -15.13
CA ALA A 384 17.03 -9.40 -14.84
C ALA A 384 17.44 -10.88 -15.01
N GLN A 385 18.33 -11.34 -14.14
CA GLN A 385 18.64 -12.76 -14.02
C GLN A 385 17.44 -13.52 -13.40
N PRO A 386 17.32 -14.85 -13.62
CA PRO A 386 16.44 -15.67 -12.79
C PRO A 386 16.75 -15.35 -11.32
N LEU A 387 15.75 -15.27 -10.44
CA LEU A 387 15.97 -15.08 -9.00
C LEU A 387 16.71 -16.31 -8.45
N MET A 388 18.03 -16.39 -8.67
CA MET A 388 18.90 -17.42 -8.12
C MET A 388 19.31 -17.00 -6.72
N ASP A 389 19.42 -17.98 -5.84
CA ASP A 389 19.74 -17.78 -4.43
C ASP A 389 21.09 -17.05 -4.28
N ALA A 390 21.12 -15.97 -3.50
CA ALA A 390 22.35 -15.28 -3.14
C ALA A 390 23.33 -16.18 -2.35
N GLU A 391 22.87 -17.34 -1.85
CA GLU A 391 23.70 -18.37 -1.23
C GLU A 391 24.60 -19.11 -2.23
N ALA A 392 24.28 -19.11 -3.54
CA ALA A 392 25.11 -19.77 -4.55
C ALA A 392 26.34 -18.94 -4.97
N LEU A 393 26.38 -17.63 -4.70
CA LEU A 393 27.50 -16.76 -5.09
C LEU A 393 28.64 -16.72 -4.07
N HIS A 394 28.43 -17.23 -2.85
CA HIS A 394 29.46 -17.32 -1.79
C HIS A 394 30.04 -18.74 -1.61
N ALA A 395 29.63 -19.69 -2.45
CA ALA A 395 30.08 -21.08 -2.40
C ALA A 395 30.94 -21.51 -3.61
N ALA A 396 31.55 -20.56 -4.32
CA ALA A 396 32.48 -20.81 -5.42
C ALA A 396 33.86 -20.19 -5.14
#